data_AF-A0A256GZC3-F1
#
_entry.id   AF-A0A256GZC3-F1
#
_cell.length_a   1.000
_cell.length_b   1.000
_cell.length_c   1.000
_cell.angle_alpha   90.00
_cell.angle_beta   90.00
_cell.angle_gamma   90.00
#
_symmetry.space_group_name_H-M   'P 1'
#
loop_
_entity.id
_entity.type
_entity.pdbx_description
1 polymer ?
#
loop_
_entity_poly.entity_id
_entity_poly.type
_entity_poly.pdbx_seq_one_letter_code
_entity_poly.pdbx_strand_id
1 'polypeptide(L)' 'MDIRSVVGLNVQRIRRERRLSQEELSFRAAKTRAYISGLEAGKRNPTILTLAMLADALAVEPNDLLRRQQKVDK' A
#
# COMPACT_ATOMS: atom_id res chain seq x y z
N MET A 1 -1.71 4.14 15.92
CA MET A 1 -2.25 3.59 14.66
C MET A 1 -1.62 2.22 14.43
N ASP A 2 -2.44 1.22 14.13
CA ASP A 2 -1.97 -0.14 13.79
C ASP A 2 -1.07 -0.11 12.54
N ILE A 3 0.00 -0.91 12.51
CA ILE A 3 0.95 -0.93 11.39
C ILE A 3 0.28 -1.31 10.05
N ARG A 4 -0.76 -2.14 10.07
CA ARG A 4 -1.54 -2.51 8.88
C ARG A 4 -2.23 -1.28 8.28
N SER A 5 -2.74 -0.39 9.12
CA SER A 5 -3.35 0.87 8.67
C SER A 5 -2.30 1.81 8.09
N VAL A 6 -1.09 1.86 8.65
CA VAL A 6 0.01 2.66 8.09
C VAL A 6 0.35 2.19 6.68
N VAL A 7 0.54 0.88 6.50
CA VAL A 7 0.80 0.29 5.18
C VAL A 7 -0.34 0.54 4.21
N GLY A 8 -1.58 0.28 4.63
CA GLY A 8 -2.76 0.48 3.80
C GLY A 8 -2.91 1.92 3.29
N LEU A 9 -2.72 2.90 4.17
CA LEU A 9 -2.81 4.32 3.81
C LEU A 9 -1.66 4.75 2.90
N ASN A 10 -0.44 4.29 3.15
CA ASN A 10 0.69 4.60 2.27
C ASN A 10 0.50 4.00 0.87
N VAL A 11 0.09 2.73 0.78
CA VAL A 11 -0.26 2.08 -0.50
C VAL A 11 -1.35 2.88 -1.22
N GLN A 12 -2.42 3.26 -0.53
CA GLN A 12 -3.51 4.04 -1.13
C GLN A 12 -3.05 5.40 -1.64
N ARG A 13 -2.30 6.14 -0.83
CA ARG A 13 -1.78 7.47 -1.18
C ARG A 13 -0.91 7.38 -2.44
N ILE A 14 0.09 6.52 -2.39
CA ILE A 14 1.07 6.31 -3.46
C ILE A 14 0.40 5.82 -4.75
N ARG A 15 -0.57 4.91 -4.63
CA ARG A 15 -1.37 4.43 -5.77
C ARG A 15 -2.12 5.59 -6.45
N ARG A 16 -2.75 6.47 -5.67
CA ARG A 16 -3.49 7.64 -6.18
C ARG A 16 -2.57 8.67 -6.83
N GLU A 17 -1.40 8.93 -6.25
CA GLU A 17 -0.38 9.81 -6.85
C GLU A 17 0.06 9.29 -8.24
N ARG A 18 0.12 7.97 -8.41
CA ARG A 18 0.39 7.31 -9.70
C ARG A 18 -0.83 7.10 -10.59
N ARG A 19 -2.00 7.61 -10.19
CA ARG A 19 -3.27 7.50 -10.94
C ARG A 19 -3.67 6.06 -11.26
N LEU A 20 -3.26 5.09 -10.45
CA LEU A 20 -3.61 3.68 -10.64
C LEU A 20 -4.95 3.38 -9.97
N SER A 21 -5.80 2.59 -10.61
CA SER A 21 -6.98 2.01 -9.95
C SER A 21 -6.56 0.86 -9.01
N GLN A 22 -7.44 0.44 -8.10
CA GLN A 22 -7.17 -0.76 -7.28
C GLN A 22 -7.06 -2.02 -8.13
N GLU A 23 -7.78 -2.08 -9.25
CA GLU A 23 -7.74 -3.19 -10.20
C GLU A 23 -6.39 -3.23 -10.93
N GLU A 24 -5.91 -2.09 -11.39
CA GLU A 24 -4.59 -1.94 -12.02
C GLU A 24 -3.46 -2.34 -11.06
N LEU A 25 -3.49 -1.85 -9.81
CA LEU A 25 -2.50 -2.27 -8.80
C LEU A 25 -2.59 -3.78 -8.51
N SER A 26 -3.80 -4.34 -8.50
CA SER A 26 -3.99 -5.77 -8.25
C SER A 26 -3.34 -6.62 -9.34
N PHE A 27 -3.48 -6.21 -10.61
CA PHE A 27 -2.82 -6.87 -11.73
C PHE A 27 -1.29 -6.79 -11.61
N ARG A 28 -0.75 -5.57 -11.38
CA ARG A 28 0.70 -5.35 -11.25
C ARG A 28 1.34 -6.11 -10.09
N ALA A 29 0.65 -6.20 -8.96
CA ALA A 29 1.14 -6.86 -7.75
C ALA A 29 0.78 -8.36 -7.69
N ALA A 30 0.19 -8.92 -8.75
CA ALA A 30 -0.34 -10.29 -8.77
C ALA A 30 -1.21 -10.63 -7.53
N LYS A 31 -2.13 -9.72 -7.19
CA LYS A 31 -3.12 -9.87 -6.11
C LYS A 31 -4.53 -9.70 -6.66
N THR A 32 -5.53 -10.04 -5.85
CA THR A 32 -6.92 -9.74 -6.18
C THR A 32 -7.25 -8.29 -5.82
N ARG A 33 -8.19 -7.67 -6.56
CA ARG A 33 -8.72 -6.34 -6.20
C ARG A 33 -9.27 -6.30 -4.77
N ALA A 34 -9.92 -7.38 -4.32
CA ALA A 34 -10.43 -7.50 -2.95
C ALA A 34 -9.31 -7.53 -1.89
N TYR A 35 -8.15 -8.11 -2.22
CA TYR A 35 -6.96 -8.03 -1.38
C TYR A 35 -6.46 -6.59 -1.27
N ILE A 36 -6.32 -5.87 -2.39
CA ILE A 36 -5.89 -4.47 -2.41
C ILE A 36 -6.86 -3.58 -1.62
N SER A 37 -8.16 -3.71 -1.83
CA SER A 37 -9.18 -2.96 -1.08
C SER A 37 -9.10 -3.22 0.43
N GLY A 38 -8.99 -4.49 0.84
CA GLY A 38 -8.83 -4.85 2.25
C GLY A 38 -7.52 -4.35 2.85
N LEU A 39 -6.42 -4.35 2.07
CA LEU A 39 -5.13 -3.81 2.47
C LEU A 39 -5.20 -2.31 2.72
N GLU A 40 -5.76 -1.54 1.77
CA GLU A 40 -5.93 -0.09 1.92
C GLU A 40 -6.81 0.28 3.11
N ALA A 41 -7.77 -0.57 3.46
CA ALA A 41 -8.61 -0.42 4.64
C ALA A 41 -7.95 -0.90 5.95
N GLY A 42 -6.68 -1.34 5.93
CA GLY A 42 -5.95 -1.87 7.09
C GLY A 42 -6.45 -3.23 7.60
N LYS A 43 -7.28 -3.94 6.82
CA LYS A 43 -7.88 -5.24 7.19
C LYS A 43 -7.01 -6.44 6.81
N ARG A 44 -5.86 -6.22 6.16
CA ARG A 44 -4.92 -7.27 5.75
C ARG A 44 -3.59 -7.12 6.48
N ASN A 45 -2.97 -8.24 6.80
CA ASN A 45 -1.59 -8.32 7.26
C ASN A 45 -0.73 -8.83 6.09
N PRO A 46 -0.10 -7.94 5.29
CA PRO A 46 0.75 -8.38 4.19
C PRO A 46 1.99 -9.09 4.71
N THR A 47 2.38 -10.18 4.05
CA THR A 47 3.69 -10.80 4.27
C THR A 47 4.79 -9.87 3.75
N ILE A 48 6.04 -10.10 4.18
CA ILE A 48 7.21 -9.35 3.67
C ILE A 48 7.30 -9.43 2.14
N LEU A 49 7.09 -10.62 1.56
CA LEU A 49 7.08 -10.79 0.10
C LEU A 49 5.96 -9.99 -0.57
N THR A 50 4.77 -9.92 0.05
CA THR A 50 3.68 -9.10 -0.50
C THR A 50 4.02 -7.62 -0.42
N LEU A 51 4.70 -7.18 0.65
CA LEU A 51 5.16 -5.80 0.78
C LEU A 51 6.13 -5.43 -0.35
N ALA A 52 7.09 -6.31 -0.66
CA ALA A 52 8.03 -6.13 -1.77
C ALA A 52 7.30 -6.05 -3.12
N MET A 53 6.40 -6.99 -3.42
CA MET A 53 5.61 -6.98 -4.66
C MET A 53 4.79 -5.70 -4.82
N LEU A 54 4.21 -5.17 -3.74
CA LEU A 54 3.46 -3.91 -3.76
C LEU A 54 4.39 -2.72 -3.99
N ALA A 55 5.58 -2.72 -3.37
CA ALA A 55 6.59 -1.69 -3.55
C ALA A 55 7.07 -1.65 -5.01
N ASP A 56 7.37 -2.81 -5.60
CA ASP A 56 7.75 -2.96 -7.01
C ASP A 56 6.63 -2.52 -7.96
N ALA A 57 5.40 -2.99 -7.73
CA ALA A 57 4.23 -2.62 -8.54
C ALA A 57 3.92 -1.11 -8.48
N LEU A 58 4.29 -0.49 -7.36
CA LEU A 58 4.23 0.94 -7.17
C LEU A 58 5.54 1.63 -7.55
N ALA A 59 6.65 0.99 -7.91
CA ALA A 59 7.94 1.66 -8.13
C ALA A 59 8.39 2.57 -6.97
N VAL A 60 8.37 2.04 -5.75
CA VAL A 60 8.89 2.66 -4.51
C VAL A 60 9.71 1.65 -3.71
N GLU A 61 10.41 2.09 -2.68
CA GLU A 61 11.06 1.19 -1.73
C GLU A 61 10.04 0.64 -0.70
N PRO A 62 10.21 -0.58 -0.17
CA PRO A 62 9.33 -1.12 0.86
C PRO A 62 9.20 -0.23 2.11
N ASN A 63 10.25 0.53 2.44
CA ASN A 63 10.25 1.48 3.55
C ASN A 63 9.22 2.62 3.35
N ASP A 64 8.95 3.04 2.11
CA ASP A 64 7.94 4.05 1.81
C ASP A 64 6.52 3.60 2.18
N LEU A 65 6.30 2.28 2.20
CA LEU A 65 5.04 1.68 2.63
C LEU A 65 4.93 1.61 4.17
N LEU A 66 6.06 1.57 4.89
CA LEU A 66 6.12 1.44 6.35
C LEU A 66 6.21 2.78 7.09
N ARG A 67 6.63 3.84 6.40
CA ARG A 67 6.87 5.16 7.01
C ARG A 67 5.59 5.75 7.59
N ARG A 68 5.60 6.02 8.90
CA ARG A 68 4.54 6.81 9.54
C ARG A 68 4.66 8.26 9.08
N GLN A 69 3.59 8.82 8.54
CA GLN A 69 3.51 10.26 8.26
C GLN A 69 3.50 10.99 9.61
N GLN A 70 4.56 11.73 9.92
CA GLN A 70 4.51 12.67 11.05
C GLN A 70 3.54 13.79 10.65
N LYS A 71 2.60 14.13 11.53
CA LYS A 71 1.88 15.39 11.36
C LYS A 71 2.95 16.48 11.39
N VAL A 72 3.07 17.25 10.33
CA VAL A 72 3.73 18.54 10.42
C VAL A 72 2.77 19.37 11.26
N ASP A 73 3.11 19.55 12.53
CA ASP A 73 2.44 20.53 13.37
C ASP A 73 2.55 21.87 12.63
N LYS A 74 1.39 22.39 12.21
CA LYS A 74 1.27 23.74 11.65
C LYS A 74 1.15 24.74 12.78
#